data_AF-A0A4Q5S7Q7-F1
#
_entry.id   AF-A0A4Q5S7Q7-F1
#
_cell.length_a   1.000
_cell.length_b   1.000
_cell.length_c   1.000
_cell.angle_alpha   90.00
_cell.angle_beta   90.00
_cell.angle_gamma   90.00
#
_symmetry.space_group_name_H-M   'P 1'
#
loop_
_entity.id
_entity.type
_entity.pdbx_description
1 polymer ?
#
loop_
_entity_poly.entity_id
_entity_poly.type
_entity_poly.pdbx_seq_one_letter_code
_entity_poly.pdbx_strand_id
1 'polypeptide(L)'
;MLNKLIISALLIGCYACNKSDDGGPAAVTPPAKFALTGVAVNEVTGTKSFYNVPVNASIRLSFSAPVNSASLNTALSLQTQQGDAVPFSYNLSAGDSVLILQPESLGKLLQYQLQVKTTLRSKAGTAPDSVNTIKIITAIDSADKFPRISDEALLDLVQRQTFRYFRDFAHPVSGMARDRNQNPDLVTTGGTGMGAMAIVTAVHRGFISRQEGLAQIVKIVDFLRNKATTYHGAYTHFINGASGATIPFSTKDNGADLVETSLLMQGLLTARQFFSGGDATEAALRLHITDMYNKVEWNWFRKDNGNVLYWHWSPDHNWDVNLPVAGWNEALITYVLAAAPGAYTIPKSVYDEGWARSGAIRHNKSYYNINLPLGEELGGPLFFSHYSFLGLDPRKLKDAYADYNEQVTAHSRINYQYSVSNPRNYNGYSSSLWGLTASDNNYSGYSAHSPNNDAGVISPTAAVSSIPFTPEQSMEALRFFYYTLGDRLFGEYGFKDAFNLTDLWFAPSYLAIDQGPQIIMIENYRSGLLWNLFMSCPEVQAALTKLGFSY
;
A
#
# COMPACT_ATOMS: atom_id res chain seq x y z
N MET A 1 -28.00 59.37 -5.11
CA MET A 1 -27.81 59.56 -3.66
C MET A 1 -26.36 59.97 -3.43
N LEU A 2 -26.19 61.03 -2.65
CA LEU A 2 -24.98 61.55 -1.96
C LEU A 2 -23.87 60.50 -1.74
N ASN A 3 -22.56 60.77 -1.69
CA ASN A 3 -21.76 61.96 -1.34
C ASN A 3 -20.27 61.60 -1.61
N LYS A 4 -19.40 62.50 -2.12
CA LYS A 4 -18.45 63.39 -1.40
C LYS A 4 -17.30 62.64 -0.66
N LEU A 5 -16.05 63.11 -0.49
CA LEU A 5 -15.28 64.33 -0.78
C LEU A 5 -13.79 63.93 -0.52
N ILE A 6 -12.80 64.35 -1.33
CA ILE A 6 -11.85 65.48 -1.14
C ILE A 6 -10.86 65.39 0.05
N ILE A 7 -9.60 65.52 -0.36
CA ILE A 7 -8.32 65.78 0.31
C ILE A 7 -8.36 66.99 1.26
N SER A 8 -7.66 66.94 2.40
CA SER A 8 -6.99 68.12 2.98
C SER A 8 -5.89 67.72 3.98
N ALA A 9 -4.70 68.24 3.72
CA ALA A 9 -3.56 68.26 4.63
C ALA A 9 -3.73 69.41 5.65
N LEU A 10 -3.21 69.23 6.88
CA LEU A 10 -3.00 70.33 7.81
C LEU A 10 -1.68 70.14 8.56
N LEU A 11 -0.71 71.02 8.27
CA LEU A 11 0.43 71.36 9.12
C LEU A 11 -0.08 72.18 10.31
N ILE A 12 0.34 71.85 11.54
CA ILE A 12 0.38 72.80 12.67
C ILE A 12 1.68 72.61 13.44
N GLY A 13 2.33 73.74 13.73
CA GLY A 13 3.69 73.88 14.23
C GLY A 13 3.89 73.67 15.73
N CYS A 14 5.17 73.78 16.07
CA CYS A 14 5.81 73.56 17.36
C CYS A 14 5.30 74.46 18.49
N TYR A 15 5.25 73.91 19.70
CA TYR A 15 5.60 74.62 20.93
C TYR A 15 6.52 73.73 21.77
N ALA A 16 7.70 74.27 22.05
CA ALA A 16 8.70 73.66 22.93
C ALA A 16 8.32 73.92 24.39
N CYS A 17 8.35 72.86 25.21
CA CYS A 17 8.43 72.95 26.66
C CYS A 17 9.61 72.09 27.11
N ASN A 18 10.66 72.75 27.62
CA ASN A 18 11.76 72.11 28.34
C ASN A 18 11.23 71.53 29.65
N LYS A 19 11.36 70.21 29.84
CA LYS A 19 11.51 69.61 31.17
C LYS A 19 12.57 68.53 31.12
N SER A 20 13.52 68.70 32.03
CA SER A 20 14.69 67.89 32.33
C SER A 20 14.37 66.45 32.75
N ASP A 21 15.35 65.58 32.49
CA ASP A 21 15.43 64.16 32.82
C ASP A 21 14.90 63.79 34.21
N ASP A 22 14.10 62.72 34.24
CA ASP A 22 14.11 61.75 35.33
C ASP A 22 14.16 60.34 34.72
N GLY A 23 15.21 59.60 35.10
CA GLY A 23 15.55 58.29 34.54
C GLY A 23 14.44 57.26 34.75
N GLY A 24 13.71 56.94 33.68
CA GLY A 24 12.94 55.71 33.60
C GLY A 24 13.88 54.49 33.67
N PRO A 25 13.46 53.37 34.29
CA PRO A 25 14.29 52.18 34.36
C PRO A 25 14.67 51.76 32.94
N ALA A 26 15.97 51.56 32.71
CA ALA A 26 16.50 51.12 31.43
C ALA A 26 15.66 49.96 30.91
N ALA A 27 15.23 50.04 29.65
CA ALA A 27 14.57 48.94 28.98
C ALA A 27 15.45 47.69 29.14
N VAL A 28 14.98 46.72 29.92
CA VAL A 28 15.69 45.47 30.16
C VAL A 28 15.82 44.80 28.81
N THR A 29 17.01 44.86 28.23
CA THR A 29 17.30 44.15 26.98
C THR A 29 17.10 42.67 27.32
N PRO A 30 16.21 41.94 26.62
CA PRO A 30 16.01 40.53 26.90
C PRO A 30 17.37 39.81 26.88
N PRO A 31 17.66 38.90 27.81
CA PRO A 31 18.93 38.18 27.82
C PRO A 31 19.18 37.57 26.44
N ALA A 32 20.41 37.70 25.94
CA ALA A 32 20.78 37.20 24.62
C ALA A 32 20.43 35.71 24.51
N LYS A 33 19.54 35.37 23.59
CA LYS A 33 19.07 33.99 23.39
C LYS A 33 20.21 33.11 22.87
N PHE A 34 20.42 31.96 23.51
CA PHE A 34 21.34 30.93 23.03
C PHE A 34 20.54 29.84 22.32
N ALA A 35 20.70 29.73 21.01
CA ALA A 35 19.91 28.82 20.18
C ALA A 35 20.80 28.10 19.17
N LEU A 36 20.35 26.90 18.77
CA LEU A 36 20.87 26.20 17.59
C LEU A 36 20.35 26.93 16.34
N THR A 37 21.24 27.56 15.59
CA THR A 37 20.91 28.39 14.42
C THR A 37 21.06 27.65 13.10
N GLY A 38 21.77 26.52 13.08
CA GLY A 38 21.89 25.69 11.89
C GLY A 38 22.42 24.30 12.18
N VAL A 39 22.00 23.34 11.36
CA VAL A 39 22.55 21.98 11.34
C VAL A 39 22.96 21.66 9.92
N ALA A 40 24.14 21.06 9.76
CA ALA A 40 24.52 20.44 8.51
C ALA A 40 25.09 19.05 8.77
N VAL A 41 24.80 18.12 7.87
CA VAL A 41 25.43 16.80 7.84
C VAL A 41 26.23 16.74 6.55
N ASN A 42 27.56 16.72 6.67
CA ASN A 42 28.48 17.08 5.60
C ASN A 42 28.12 18.44 4.97
N GLU A 43 27.85 18.45 3.66
CA GLU A 43 27.50 19.66 2.89
C GLU A 43 26.00 19.97 2.89
N VAL A 44 25.16 19.03 3.36
CA VAL A 44 23.70 19.19 3.34
C VAL A 44 23.27 19.96 4.57
N THR A 45 22.66 21.13 4.37
CA THR A 45 22.06 21.94 5.45
C THR A 45 20.60 21.56 5.69
N GLY A 46 20.19 21.52 6.95
CA GLY A 46 18.82 21.20 7.34
C GLY A 46 18.54 21.62 8.79
N THR A 47 17.35 21.28 9.29
CA THR A 47 16.93 21.69 10.65
C THR A 47 16.61 20.52 11.57
N LYS A 48 16.01 19.44 11.06
CA LYS A 48 15.53 18.34 11.91
C LYS A 48 15.76 16.93 11.36
N SER A 49 15.92 16.75 10.06
CA SER A 49 16.02 15.41 9.47
C SER A 49 16.98 15.40 8.30
N PHE A 50 17.85 14.39 8.28
CA PHE A 50 18.83 14.15 7.22
C PHE A 50 18.70 12.69 6.78
N TYR A 51 18.67 12.48 5.46
CA TYR A 51 18.48 11.18 4.84
C TYR A 51 19.65 10.86 3.92
N ASN A 52 19.83 9.58 3.61
CA ASN A 52 20.91 9.08 2.77
C ASN A 52 22.31 9.52 3.26
N VAL A 53 22.49 9.59 4.59
CA VAL A 53 23.72 10.10 5.19
C VAL A 53 24.85 9.06 5.09
N PRO A 54 26.03 9.40 4.53
CA PRO A 54 27.18 8.50 4.51
C PRO A 54 27.58 8.07 5.91
N VAL A 55 28.07 6.83 6.06
CA VAL A 55 28.44 6.28 7.38
C VAL A 55 29.63 6.98 8.04
N ASN A 56 30.42 7.73 7.27
CA ASN A 56 31.55 8.54 7.74
C ASN A 56 31.19 10.03 7.89
N ALA A 57 29.90 10.38 7.87
CA ALA A 57 29.47 11.78 7.88
C ALA A 57 29.90 12.53 9.15
N SER A 58 30.24 13.80 8.95
CA SER A 58 30.42 14.79 10.01
C SER A 58 29.14 15.58 10.22
N ILE A 59 28.86 15.99 11.47
CA ILE A 59 27.68 16.76 11.83
C ILE A 59 28.12 18.12 12.36
N ARG A 60 27.76 19.19 11.66
CA ARG A 60 28.03 20.57 12.04
C ARG A 60 26.81 21.18 12.72
N LEU A 61 26.98 21.70 13.92
CA LEU A 61 26.00 22.48 14.66
C LEU A 61 26.49 23.92 14.79
N SER A 62 25.66 24.88 14.39
CA SER A 62 25.94 26.32 14.51
C SER A 62 25.04 26.91 15.60
N PHE A 63 25.59 27.76 16.45
CA PHE A 63 24.88 28.38 17.56
C PHE A 63 24.89 29.92 17.47
N SER A 64 23.91 30.57 18.10
CA SER A 64 23.82 32.05 18.14
C SER A 64 24.90 32.73 18.99
N ALA A 65 25.64 31.97 19.82
CA ALA A 65 26.71 32.47 20.66
C ALA A 65 27.77 31.36 20.90
N PRO A 66 29.00 31.72 21.34
CA PRO A 66 30.03 30.77 21.70
C PRO A 66 29.58 29.75 22.76
N VAL A 67 29.86 28.47 22.53
CA VAL A 67 29.51 27.35 23.41
C VAL A 67 30.53 27.22 24.55
N ASN A 68 30.05 26.89 25.76
CA ASN A 68 30.90 26.50 26.88
C ASN A 68 31.27 25.00 26.74
N SER A 69 32.53 24.72 26.42
CA SER A 69 33.04 23.36 26.20
C SER A 69 32.84 22.43 27.39
N ALA A 70 32.87 22.95 28.62
CA ALA A 70 32.65 22.14 29.83
C ALA A 70 31.23 21.56 29.93
N SER A 71 30.25 22.12 29.20
CA SER A 71 28.88 21.64 29.18
C SER A 71 28.60 20.58 28.11
N LEU A 72 29.50 20.37 27.15
CA LEU A 72 29.24 19.53 25.97
C LEU A 72 28.97 18.06 26.33
N ASN A 73 29.75 17.51 27.25
CA ASN A 73 29.68 16.07 27.61
C ASN A 73 28.33 15.65 28.18
N THR A 74 27.61 16.56 28.85
CA THR A 74 26.28 16.27 29.42
C THR A 74 25.14 16.79 28.55
N ALA A 75 25.44 17.60 27.55
CA ALA A 75 24.46 18.29 26.72
C ALA A 75 24.19 17.63 25.37
N LEU A 76 25.08 16.77 24.91
CA LEU A 76 24.96 16.10 23.62
C LEU A 76 24.83 14.59 23.80
N SER A 77 23.96 13.99 23.01
CA SER A 77 23.90 12.53 22.87
C SER A 77 23.51 12.15 21.47
N LEU A 78 24.21 11.16 20.91
CA LEU A 78 23.87 10.50 19.68
C LEU A 78 23.48 9.06 20.02
N GLN A 79 22.30 8.62 19.59
CA GLN A 79 21.77 7.30 19.93
C GLN A 79 21.16 6.62 18.70
N THR A 80 21.14 5.28 18.69
CA THR A 80 20.36 4.49 17.73
C THR A 80 18.85 4.61 18.01
N GLN A 81 18.01 4.12 17.09
CA GLN A 81 16.56 4.02 17.33
C GLN A 81 16.21 3.15 18.55
N GLN A 82 17.07 2.19 18.91
CA GLN A 82 16.93 1.31 20.06
C GLN A 82 17.41 1.96 21.38
N GLY A 83 18.03 3.14 21.31
CA GLY A 83 18.54 3.88 22.47
C GLY A 83 20.00 3.63 22.80
N ASP A 84 20.72 2.84 22.00
CA ASP A 84 22.14 2.57 22.21
C ASP A 84 22.96 3.82 21.94
N ALA A 85 23.88 4.17 22.86
CA ALA A 85 24.74 5.33 22.70
C ALA A 85 25.78 5.11 21.59
N VAL A 86 25.95 6.12 20.73
CA VAL A 86 26.97 6.15 19.68
C VAL A 86 28.05 7.15 20.09
N PRO A 87 29.28 6.69 20.36
CA PRO A 87 30.39 7.58 20.66
C PRO A 87 30.68 8.53 19.49
N PHE A 88 31.15 9.73 19.83
CA PHE A 88 31.59 10.73 18.87
C PHE A 88 32.69 11.59 19.48
N SER A 89 33.57 12.10 18.63
CA SER A 89 34.50 13.18 18.97
C SER A 89 33.92 14.52 18.52
N TYR A 90 34.44 15.62 19.06
CA TYR A 90 34.00 16.95 18.65
C TYR A 90 35.13 17.98 18.63
N ASN A 91 34.96 18.99 17.79
CA ASN A 91 35.85 20.15 17.71
C ASN A 91 35.04 21.44 17.62
N LEU A 92 35.50 22.48 18.32
CA LEU A 92 34.92 23.82 18.24
C LEU A 92 35.67 24.67 17.21
N SER A 93 34.93 25.53 16.51
CA SER A 93 35.47 26.46 15.51
C SER A 93 34.64 27.75 15.46
N ALA A 94 35.06 28.71 14.64
CA ALA A 94 34.39 30.01 14.48
C ALA A 94 34.14 30.74 15.82
N GLY A 95 35.19 30.85 16.64
CA GLY A 95 35.08 31.46 17.97
C GLY A 95 34.18 30.67 18.92
N ASP A 96 34.21 29.34 18.83
CA ASP A 96 33.40 28.37 19.58
C ASP A 96 31.89 28.45 19.33
N SER A 97 31.45 29.16 18.28
CA SER A 97 30.04 29.21 17.88
C SER A 97 29.63 28.05 16.97
N VAL A 98 30.59 27.28 16.47
CA VAL A 98 30.35 26.11 15.61
C VAL A 98 30.98 24.88 16.22
N LEU A 99 30.19 23.82 16.37
CA LEU A 99 30.61 22.51 16.83
C LEU A 99 30.57 21.52 15.67
N ILE A 100 31.67 20.80 15.45
CA ILE A 100 31.76 19.74 14.46
C ILE A 100 31.87 18.43 15.22
N LEU A 101 30.86 17.56 15.08
CA LEU A 101 30.83 16.22 15.64
C LEU A 101 31.28 15.21 14.59
N GLN A 102 32.12 14.27 15.01
CA GLN A 102 32.52 13.11 14.21
C GLN A 102 32.11 11.84 14.95
N PRO A 103 30.99 11.19 14.55
CA PRO A 103 30.62 9.87 15.05
C PRO A 103 31.73 8.85 14.82
N GLU A 104 31.98 7.97 15.79
CA GLU A 104 33.02 6.93 15.67
C GLU A 104 32.62 5.82 14.70
N SER A 105 31.36 5.38 14.74
CA SER A 105 30.82 4.42 13.79
C SER A 105 29.33 4.67 13.55
N LEU A 106 28.95 4.74 12.27
CA LEU A 106 27.56 4.64 11.85
C LEU A 106 27.41 3.37 10.99
N GLY A 107 26.33 2.63 11.18
CA GLY A 107 25.93 1.53 10.32
C GLY A 107 25.11 2.04 9.14
N LYS A 108 24.94 1.19 8.13
CA LYS A 108 24.16 1.49 6.94
C LYS A 108 22.67 1.25 7.17
N LEU A 109 21.83 2.09 6.56
CA LEU A 109 20.37 2.06 6.68
C LEU A 109 19.88 1.97 8.14
N LEU A 110 20.49 2.77 9.02
CA LEU A 110 20.13 2.90 10.42
C LEU A 110 19.64 4.32 10.72
N GLN A 111 18.79 4.43 11.73
CA GLN A 111 18.30 5.69 12.24
C GLN A 111 19.04 6.04 13.52
N TYR A 112 19.48 7.30 13.57
CA TYR A 112 20.13 7.92 14.71
C TYR A 112 19.37 9.16 15.14
N GLN A 113 19.45 9.44 16.43
CA GLN A 113 18.92 10.63 17.05
C GLN A 113 20.04 11.39 17.75
N LEU A 114 20.38 12.57 17.22
CA LEU A 114 21.25 13.53 17.90
C LEU A 114 20.38 14.49 18.70
N GLN A 115 20.63 14.56 20.00
CA GLN A 115 19.96 15.50 20.90
C GLN A 115 20.93 16.58 21.36
N VAL A 116 20.50 17.83 21.25
CA VAL A 116 21.11 19.00 21.91
C VAL A 116 20.21 19.40 23.06
N LYS A 117 20.63 19.07 24.29
CA LYS A 117 19.82 19.21 25.51
C LYS A 117 19.89 20.62 26.08
N THR A 118 18.91 20.95 26.92
CA THR A 118 18.87 22.22 27.67
C THR A 118 19.94 22.34 28.75
N THR A 119 20.77 21.30 28.95
CA THR A 119 21.98 21.35 29.79
C THR A 119 23.16 22.01 29.07
N LEU A 120 23.10 22.23 27.74
CA LEU A 120 24.10 23.01 27.02
C LEU A 120 24.17 24.44 27.57
N ARG A 121 25.37 25.01 27.65
CA ARG A 121 25.57 26.40 28.08
C ARG A 121 26.37 27.17 27.04
N SER A 122 25.99 28.42 26.80
CA SER A 122 26.87 29.40 26.17
C SER A 122 28.02 29.78 27.12
N LYS A 123 29.07 30.43 26.62
CA LYS A 123 30.10 31.03 27.50
C LYS A 123 29.55 32.09 28.46
N ALA A 124 28.39 32.67 28.13
CA ALA A 124 27.67 33.61 29.01
C ALA A 124 26.73 32.90 30.01
N GLY A 125 26.69 31.56 30.04
CA GLY A 125 25.89 30.77 30.97
C GLY A 125 24.43 30.58 30.56
N THR A 126 24.00 31.08 29.41
CA THR A 126 22.63 30.93 28.88
C THR A 126 22.41 29.53 28.29
N ALA A 127 21.20 29.00 28.42
CA ALA A 127 20.81 27.68 27.93
C ALA A 127 19.92 27.77 26.67
N PRO A 128 19.82 26.72 25.84
CA PRO A 128 18.77 26.59 24.85
C PRO A 128 17.38 26.51 25.49
N ASP A 129 16.39 27.09 24.82
CA ASP A 129 14.99 27.11 25.29
C ASP A 129 14.35 25.70 25.33
N SER A 130 14.82 24.78 24.50
CA SER A 130 14.30 23.42 24.40
C SER A 130 15.35 22.42 23.91
N VAL A 131 15.05 21.13 24.06
CA VAL A 131 15.87 20.06 23.46
C VAL A 131 15.67 20.10 21.95
N ASN A 132 16.77 20.17 21.20
CA ASN A 132 16.75 20.04 19.75
C ASN A 132 17.05 18.59 19.38
N THR A 133 16.18 17.98 18.61
CA THR A 133 16.30 16.59 18.17
C THR A 133 16.49 16.55 16.67
N ILE A 134 17.61 15.97 16.23
CA ILE A 134 17.97 15.79 14.82
C ILE A 134 17.90 14.30 14.50
N LYS A 135 17.02 13.94 13.57
CA LYS A 135 16.92 12.60 12.97
C LYS A 135 17.93 12.46 11.85
N ILE A 136 18.72 11.39 11.87
CA ILE A 136 19.71 11.07 10.83
C ILE A 136 19.45 9.64 10.38
N ILE A 137 19.12 9.44 9.11
CA ILE A 137 19.01 8.12 8.50
C ILE A 137 20.17 7.94 7.53
N THR A 138 20.99 6.92 7.78
CA THR A 138 22.15 6.63 6.95
C THR A 138 21.79 6.01 5.62
N ALA A 139 22.71 6.10 4.66
CA ALA A 139 22.56 5.60 3.31
C ALA A 139 22.17 4.12 3.28
N ILE A 140 21.39 3.76 2.26
CA ILE A 140 20.98 2.38 1.97
C ILE A 140 22.24 1.52 1.79
N ASP A 141 22.22 0.31 2.33
CA ASP A 141 23.29 -0.64 2.06
C ASP A 141 23.11 -1.25 0.68
N SER A 142 23.93 -0.81 -0.27
CA SER A 142 23.92 -1.32 -1.65
C SER A 142 24.53 -2.72 -1.80
N ALA A 143 25.05 -3.33 -0.73
CA ALA A 143 25.55 -4.69 -0.76
C ALA A 143 24.39 -5.69 -0.82
N ASP A 144 24.56 -6.73 -1.63
CA ASP A 144 23.58 -7.80 -1.75
C ASP A 144 23.40 -8.56 -0.43
N LYS A 145 22.15 -8.66 0.04
CA LYS A 145 21.77 -9.41 1.24
C LYS A 145 21.70 -10.91 1.01
N PHE A 146 21.52 -11.32 -0.24
CA PHE A 146 21.44 -12.71 -0.66
C PHE A 146 22.25 -12.94 -1.94
N PRO A 147 22.72 -14.17 -2.22
CA PRO A 147 23.42 -14.49 -3.46
C PRO A 147 22.57 -14.20 -4.70
N ARG A 148 23.17 -13.59 -5.73
CA ARG A 148 22.50 -13.34 -7.00
C ARG A 148 22.16 -14.64 -7.70
N ILE A 149 20.90 -14.76 -8.10
CA ILE A 149 20.35 -15.83 -8.95
C ILE A 149 19.73 -15.20 -10.21
N SER A 150 19.45 -16.02 -11.23
CA SER A 150 18.78 -15.53 -12.45
C SER A 150 17.38 -14.99 -12.13
N ASP A 151 16.85 -14.13 -13.01
CA ASP A 151 15.50 -13.58 -12.83
C ASP A 151 14.45 -14.68 -12.74
N GLU A 152 14.52 -15.71 -13.59
CA GLU A 152 13.60 -16.85 -13.52
C GLU A 152 13.68 -17.60 -12.19
N ALA A 153 14.88 -17.79 -11.64
CA ALA A 153 15.06 -18.42 -10.34
C ALA A 153 14.57 -17.52 -9.19
N LEU A 154 14.71 -16.20 -9.34
CA LEU A 154 14.20 -15.22 -8.39
C LEU A 154 12.67 -15.17 -8.39
N LEU A 155 12.05 -15.20 -9.56
CA LEU A 155 10.59 -15.32 -9.69
C LEU A 155 10.09 -16.64 -9.07
N ASP A 156 10.76 -17.77 -9.32
CA ASP A 156 10.42 -19.05 -8.67
C ASP A 156 10.52 -18.97 -7.15
N LEU A 157 11.61 -18.38 -6.64
CA LEU A 157 11.85 -18.22 -5.21
C LEU A 157 10.76 -17.35 -4.55
N VAL A 158 10.44 -16.19 -5.14
CA VAL A 158 9.41 -15.30 -4.62
C VAL A 158 8.05 -16.00 -4.64
N GLN A 159 7.66 -16.63 -5.76
CA GLN A 159 6.40 -17.37 -5.83
C GLN A 159 6.33 -18.49 -4.79
N ARG A 160 7.39 -19.29 -4.65
CA ARG A 160 7.45 -20.43 -3.71
C ARG A 160 7.42 -19.97 -2.27
N GLN A 161 8.19 -18.94 -1.91
CA GLN A 161 8.22 -18.43 -0.53
C GLN A 161 6.89 -17.77 -0.17
N THR A 162 6.32 -16.95 -1.07
CA THR A 162 5.03 -16.30 -0.84
C THR A 162 3.88 -17.31 -0.77
N PHE A 163 3.94 -18.41 -1.53
CA PHE A 163 2.94 -19.49 -1.48
C PHE A 163 2.80 -20.12 -0.09
N ARG A 164 3.85 -20.09 0.74
CA ARG A 164 3.78 -20.59 2.12
C ARG A 164 2.72 -19.86 2.96
N TYR A 165 2.38 -18.61 2.62
CA TYR A 165 1.24 -17.90 3.24
C TYR A 165 -0.09 -18.66 3.08
N PHE A 166 -0.31 -19.20 1.88
CA PHE A 166 -1.55 -19.90 1.53
C PHE A 166 -1.49 -21.39 1.80
N ARG A 167 -0.34 -21.93 2.21
CA ARG A 167 -0.16 -23.36 2.51
C ARG A 167 0.10 -23.60 4.00
N ASP A 168 1.21 -23.07 4.49
CA ASP A 168 1.69 -23.28 5.86
C ASP A 168 0.90 -22.40 6.84
N PHE A 169 0.56 -21.18 6.41
CA PHE A 169 -0.18 -20.20 7.22
C PHE A 169 -1.70 -20.23 6.97
N ALA A 170 -2.21 -21.12 6.12
CA ALA A 170 -3.64 -21.33 5.94
C ALA A 170 -4.31 -21.80 7.25
N HIS A 171 -5.59 -21.48 7.40
CA HIS A 171 -6.34 -21.89 8.58
C HIS A 171 -6.43 -23.43 8.66
N PRO A 172 -6.10 -24.07 9.81
CA PRO A 172 -5.96 -25.52 9.89
C PRO A 172 -7.29 -26.28 9.74
N VAL A 173 -8.44 -25.66 9.98
CA VAL A 173 -9.76 -26.31 9.83
C VAL A 173 -10.33 -26.08 8.44
N SER A 174 -10.37 -24.84 7.96
CA SER A 174 -11.02 -24.46 6.71
C SER A 174 -10.10 -24.52 5.49
N GLY A 175 -8.78 -24.47 5.69
CA GLY A 175 -7.81 -24.30 4.60
C GLY A 175 -7.84 -22.90 3.95
N MET A 176 -8.69 -22.00 4.44
CA MET A 176 -8.85 -20.63 3.92
C MET A 176 -7.66 -19.74 4.31
N ALA A 177 -7.49 -18.66 3.55
CA ALA A 177 -6.45 -17.66 3.83
C ALA A 177 -6.84 -16.81 5.04
N ARG A 178 -5.95 -16.72 6.02
CA ARG A 178 -6.07 -15.72 7.09
C ARG A 178 -5.96 -14.32 6.50
N ASP A 179 -6.64 -13.33 7.05
CA ASP A 179 -6.52 -11.93 6.58
C ASP A 179 -5.09 -11.41 6.81
N ARG A 180 -4.61 -11.60 8.03
CA ARG A 180 -3.30 -11.18 8.52
C ARG A 180 -2.79 -12.08 9.63
N ASN A 181 -1.56 -11.84 10.07
CA ASN A 181 -0.85 -12.66 11.06
C ASN A 181 -1.22 -12.42 12.55
N GLN A 182 -2.35 -11.77 12.86
CA GLN A 182 -2.71 -11.36 14.23
C GLN A 182 -3.83 -12.19 14.87
N ASN A 183 -4.94 -12.41 14.14
CA ASN A 183 -6.07 -13.21 14.63
C ASN A 183 -6.05 -14.58 13.92
N PRO A 184 -5.75 -15.68 14.64
CA PRO A 184 -5.53 -16.97 14.02
C PRO A 184 -6.77 -17.58 13.37
N ASP A 185 -7.97 -17.18 13.78
CA ASP A 185 -9.23 -17.73 13.27
C ASP A 185 -9.95 -16.79 12.29
N LEU A 186 -9.44 -15.57 12.04
CA LEU A 186 -10.05 -14.63 11.11
C LEU A 186 -9.52 -14.91 9.69
N VAL A 187 -10.39 -15.41 8.82
CA VAL A 187 -10.11 -15.67 7.41
C VAL A 187 -10.87 -14.71 6.50
N THR A 188 -10.26 -14.36 5.38
CA THR A 188 -10.82 -13.44 4.37
C THR A 188 -11.33 -14.20 3.16
N THR A 189 -12.49 -13.79 2.65
CA THR A 189 -13.15 -14.43 1.50
C THR A 189 -12.41 -14.13 0.19
N GLY A 190 -12.15 -12.87 -0.15
CA GLY A 190 -11.46 -12.49 -1.39
C GLY A 190 -10.02 -12.94 -1.39
N GLY A 191 -9.30 -12.80 -0.27
CA GLY A 191 -7.94 -13.34 -0.12
C GLY A 191 -7.89 -14.87 -0.25
N THR A 192 -8.95 -15.59 0.14
CA THR A 192 -9.06 -17.04 -0.10
C THR A 192 -9.24 -17.36 -1.59
N GLY A 193 -9.97 -16.53 -2.34
CA GLY A 193 -10.03 -16.62 -3.80
C GLY A 193 -8.64 -16.52 -4.44
N MET A 194 -7.84 -15.55 -4.01
CA MET A 194 -6.46 -15.40 -4.45
C MET A 194 -5.61 -16.62 -4.04
N GLY A 195 -5.81 -17.14 -2.83
CA GLY A 195 -5.18 -18.36 -2.35
C GLY A 195 -5.48 -19.59 -3.21
N ALA A 196 -6.71 -19.73 -3.72
CA ALA A 196 -7.07 -20.80 -4.64
C ALA A 196 -6.27 -20.74 -5.95
N MET A 197 -6.06 -19.54 -6.49
CA MET A 197 -5.23 -19.33 -7.68
C MET A 197 -3.75 -19.57 -7.39
N ALA A 198 -3.27 -19.17 -6.20
CA ALA A 198 -1.91 -19.46 -5.76
C ALA A 198 -1.63 -20.97 -5.63
N ILE A 199 -2.61 -21.76 -5.15
CA ILE A 199 -2.53 -23.23 -5.12
C ILE A 199 -2.42 -23.80 -6.54
N VAL A 200 -3.21 -23.29 -7.49
CA VAL A 200 -3.11 -23.69 -8.91
C VAL A 200 -1.71 -23.42 -9.46
N THR A 201 -1.17 -22.21 -9.21
CA THR A 201 0.20 -21.85 -9.59
C THR A 201 1.23 -22.81 -8.97
N ALA A 202 1.09 -23.11 -7.68
CA ALA A 202 2.01 -24.00 -6.96
C ALA A 202 2.00 -25.43 -7.52
N VAL A 203 0.83 -25.95 -7.93
CA VAL A 203 0.74 -27.24 -8.62
C VAL A 203 1.38 -27.15 -10.00
N HIS A 204 1.09 -26.11 -10.78
CA HIS A 204 1.64 -25.93 -12.12
C HIS A 204 3.17 -25.85 -12.12
N ARG A 205 3.75 -25.19 -11.11
CA ARG A 205 5.20 -25.05 -10.92
C ARG A 205 5.86 -26.22 -10.20
N GLY A 206 5.08 -27.22 -9.76
CA GLY A 206 5.60 -28.38 -9.03
C GLY A 206 6.14 -28.04 -7.64
N PHE A 207 5.63 -26.99 -7.00
CA PHE A 207 5.92 -26.66 -5.59
C PHE A 207 5.23 -27.63 -4.65
N ILE A 208 4.06 -28.10 -5.04
CA ILE A 208 3.30 -29.18 -4.42
C ILE A 208 2.76 -30.10 -5.51
N SER A 209 2.42 -31.33 -5.14
CA SER A 209 1.76 -32.25 -6.06
C SER A 209 0.32 -31.81 -6.39
N ARG A 210 -0.20 -32.28 -7.52
CA ARG A 210 -1.60 -32.06 -7.91
C ARG A 210 -2.59 -32.58 -6.87
N GLN A 211 -2.28 -33.73 -6.25
CA GLN A 211 -3.10 -34.32 -5.20
C GLN A 211 -3.15 -33.45 -3.95
N GLU A 212 -2.01 -32.89 -3.52
CA GLU A 212 -1.95 -31.97 -2.38
C GLU A 212 -2.71 -30.67 -2.63
N GLY A 213 -2.62 -30.13 -3.85
CA GLY A 213 -3.37 -28.95 -4.26
C GLY A 213 -4.87 -29.22 -4.30
N LEU A 214 -5.28 -30.33 -4.92
CA LEU A 214 -6.68 -30.76 -4.99
C LEU A 214 -7.28 -30.93 -3.59
N ALA A 215 -6.57 -31.63 -2.70
CA ALA A 215 -7.03 -31.87 -1.32
C ALA A 215 -7.25 -30.55 -0.56
N GLN A 216 -6.38 -29.55 -0.76
CA GLN A 216 -6.53 -28.25 -0.11
C GLN A 216 -7.71 -27.45 -0.66
N ILE A 217 -7.90 -27.43 -1.99
CA ILE A 217 -9.06 -26.75 -2.59
C ILE A 217 -10.38 -27.42 -2.19
N VAL A 218 -10.43 -28.76 -2.16
CA VAL A 218 -11.60 -29.50 -1.66
C VAL A 218 -11.92 -29.11 -0.23
N LYS A 219 -10.91 -29.03 0.65
CA LYS A 219 -11.09 -28.58 2.03
C LYS A 219 -11.70 -27.17 2.14
N ILE A 220 -11.22 -26.23 1.34
CA ILE A 220 -11.76 -24.86 1.27
C ILE A 220 -13.22 -24.87 0.81
N VAL A 221 -13.50 -25.56 -0.29
CA VAL A 221 -14.85 -25.66 -0.87
C VAL A 221 -15.83 -26.35 0.07
N ASP A 222 -15.43 -27.45 0.71
CA ASP A 222 -16.27 -28.16 1.66
C ASP A 222 -16.54 -27.34 2.93
N PHE A 223 -15.57 -26.56 3.41
CA PHE A 223 -15.81 -25.64 4.52
C PHE A 223 -16.81 -24.53 4.13
N LEU A 224 -16.58 -23.87 2.99
CA LEU A 224 -17.46 -22.80 2.50
C LEU A 224 -18.89 -23.27 2.22
N ARG A 225 -19.07 -24.52 1.80
CA ARG A 225 -20.40 -25.09 1.52
C ARG A 225 -21.13 -25.56 2.76
N ASN A 226 -20.41 -26.17 3.71
CA ASN A 226 -21.03 -26.90 4.81
C ASN A 226 -21.01 -26.15 6.15
N LYS A 227 -20.18 -25.10 6.28
CA LYS A 227 -19.96 -24.37 7.54
C LYS A 227 -20.17 -22.87 7.42
N ALA A 228 -19.73 -22.26 6.32
CA ALA A 228 -19.80 -20.81 6.18
C ALA A 228 -21.26 -20.31 6.09
N THR A 229 -21.57 -19.24 6.82
CA THR A 229 -22.85 -18.53 6.68
C THR A 229 -22.85 -17.75 5.38
N THR A 230 -23.93 -17.84 4.61
CA THR A 230 -24.14 -17.08 3.36
C THR A 230 -25.42 -16.26 3.44
N TYR A 231 -25.44 -15.13 2.74
CA TYR A 231 -26.56 -14.21 2.67
C TYR A 231 -26.92 -13.98 1.21
N HIS A 232 -28.09 -14.47 0.78
CA HIS A 232 -28.46 -14.48 -0.65
C HIS A 232 -27.37 -15.16 -1.51
N GLY A 233 -26.82 -16.25 -0.98
CA GLY A 233 -25.72 -17.01 -1.58
C GLY A 233 -24.34 -16.34 -1.56
N ALA A 234 -24.25 -15.05 -1.24
CA ALA A 234 -22.97 -14.35 -1.10
C ALA A 234 -22.34 -14.59 0.28
N TYR A 235 -21.02 -14.46 0.34
CA TYR A 235 -20.21 -14.62 1.55
C TYR A 235 -19.93 -13.26 2.19
N THR A 236 -19.54 -13.27 3.47
CA THR A 236 -19.07 -12.07 4.18
C THR A 236 -17.63 -11.77 3.83
N HIS A 237 -17.17 -10.55 4.15
CA HIS A 237 -15.77 -10.19 4.04
C HIS A 237 -14.89 -11.11 4.92
N PHE A 238 -15.21 -11.21 6.21
CA PHE A 238 -14.51 -12.08 7.15
C PHE A 238 -15.39 -13.21 7.70
N ILE A 239 -14.77 -14.38 7.83
CA ILE A 239 -15.38 -15.59 8.36
C ILE A 239 -14.48 -16.11 9.49
N ASN A 240 -15.07 -16.67 10.55
CA ASN A 240 -14.32 -17.45 11.51
C ASN A 240 -13.94 -18.80 10.88
N GLY A 241 -12.66 -19.03 10.64
CA GLY A 241 -12.13 -20.19 9.95
C GLY A 241 -12.34 -21.53 10.66
N ALA A 242 -12.72 -21.53 11.94
CA ALA A 242 -13.03 -22.75 12.69
C ALA A 242 -14.54 -23.09 12.62
N SER A 243 -15.42 -22.10 12.77
CA SER A 243 -16.86 -22.31 12.89
C SER A 243 -17.65 -22.05 11.60
N GLY A 244 -17.15 -21.20 10.71
CA GLY A 244 -17.88 -20.69 9.54
C GLY A 244 -18.83 -19.53 9.85
N ALA A 245 -18.83 -19.03 11.09
CA ALA A 245 -19.63 -17.88 11.47
C ALA A 245 -19.08 -16.57 10.88
N THR A 246 -19.97 -15.63 10.57
CA THR A 246 -19.62 -14.27 10.17
C THR A 246 -18.79 -13.58 11.25
N ILE A 247 -17.69 -12.96 10.85
CA ILE A 247 -17.00 -11.95 11.65
C ILE A 247 -17.32 -10.59 11.00
N PRO A 248 -18.07 -9.70 11.67
CA PRO A 248 -18.39 -8.40 11.11
C PRO A 248 -17.13 -7.58 10.82
N PHE A 249 -17.05 -6.98 9.63
CA PHE A 249 -15.99 -6.03 9.29
C PHE A 249 -16.21 -4.69 10.00
N SER A 250 -17.48 -4.29 10.14
CA SER A 250 -17.91 -3.16 10.95
C SER A 250 -19.29 -3.46 11.57
N THR A 251 -19.83 -2.54 12.37
CA THR A 251 -21.17 -2.71 12.96
C THR A 251 -22.25 -2.96 11.90
N LYS A 252 -22.20 -2.27 10.76
CA LYS A 252 -23.20 -2.37 9.69
C LYS A 252 -22.83 -3.37 8.59
N ASP A 253 -21.56 -3.75 8.54
CA ASP A 253 -21.04 -4.72 7.59
C ASP A 253 -20.84 -6.07 8.29
N ASN A 254 -21.97 -6.74 8.51
CA ASN A 254 -22.09 -8.03 9.18
C ASN A 254 -22.87 -9.05 8.34
N GLY A 255 -22.89 -8.85 7.02
CA GLY A 255 -23.63 -9.69 6.07
C GLY A 255 -22.82 -9.93 4.79
N ALA A 256 -23.50 -10.03 3.65
CA ALA A 256 -22.86 -10.24 2.37
C ALA A 256 -21.94 -9.07 1.99
N ASP A 257 -20.74 -9.42 1.51
CA ASP A 257 -19.85 -8.57 0.73
C ASP A 257 -19.74 -9.16 -0.69
N LEU A 258 -20.33 -8.47 -1.66
CA LEU A 258 -20.42 -8.94 -3.03
C LEU A 258 -19.07 -8.86 -3.77
N VAL A 259 -18.22 -7.89 -3.43
CA VAL A 259 -16.90 -7.74 -4.08
C VAL A 259 -15.98 -8.84 -3.61
N GLU A 260 -15.92 -9.12 -2.31
CA GLU A 260 -15.15 -10.24 -1.76
C GLU A 260 -15.65 -11.59 -2.28
N THR A 261 -16.97 -11.77 -2.38
CA THR A 261 -17.59 -12.94 -3.01
C THR A 261 -17.14 -13.10 -4.47
N SER A 262 -17.02 -12.00 -5.21
CA SER A 262 -16.58 -12.03 -6.61
C SER A 262 -15.11 -12.43 -6.74
N LEU A 263 -14.25 -11.96 -5.84
CA LEU A 263 -12.84 -12.36 -5.77
C LEU A 263 -12.68 -13.84 -5.41
N LEU A 264 -13.49 -14.34 -4.47
CA LEU A 264 -13.57 -15.77 -4.17
C LEU A 264 -13.95 -16.59 -5.40
N MET A 265 -15.05 -16.21 -6.08
CA MET A 265 -15.55 -16.95 -7.25
C MET A 265 -14.58 -16.88 -8.42
N GLN A 266 -13.90 -15.76 -8.64
CA GLN A 266 -12.83 -15.66 -9.64
C GLN A 266 -11.76 -16.73 -9.42
N GLY A 267 -11.31 -16.92 -8.18
CA GLY A 267 -10.32 -17.93 -7.84
C GLY A 267 -10.83 -19.37 -7.93
N LEU A 268 -12.03 -19.64 -7.42
CA LEU A 268 -12.61 -20.98 -7.45
C LEU A 268 -12.94 -21.43 -8.88
N LEU A 269 -13.48 -20.55 -9.72
CA LEU A 269 -13.70 -20.86 -11.14
C LEU A 269 -12.40 -21.16 -11.87
N THR A 270 -11.32 -20.43 -11.55
CA THR A 270 -9.98 -20.73 -12.08
C THR A 270 -9.51 -22.14 -11.66
N ALA A 271 -9.65 -22.49 -10.39
CA ALA A 271 -9.32 -23.82 -9.89
C ALA A 271 -10.20 -24.92 -10.53
N ARG A 272 -11.48 -24.64 -10.75
CA ARG A 272 -12.42 -25.54 -11.44
C ARG A 272 -11.92 -25.93 -12.83
N GLN A 273 -11.42 -24.96 -13.60
CA GLN A 273 -10.90 -25.21 -14.95
C GLN A 273 -9.57 -25.99 -14.91
N PHE A 274 -8.75 -25.76 -13.88
CA PHE A 274 -7.47 -26.46 -13.72
C PHE A 274 -7.63 -27.92 -13.28
N PHE A 275 -8.53 -28.18 -12.33
CA PHE A 275 -8.89 -29.52 -11.84
C PHE A 275 -9.97 -30.15 -12.73
N SER A 276 -9.62 -30.35 -14.00
CA SER A 276 -10.47 -30.85 -15.09
C SER A 276 -10.26 -32.34 -15.45
N GLY A 277 -9.48 -33.08 -14.66
CA GLY A 277 -9.25 -34.51 -14.84
C GLY A 277 -10.52 -35.36 -14.66
N GLY A 278 -10.43 -36.62 -15.12
CA GLY A 278 -11.52 -37.60 -15.05
C GLY A 278 -11.70 -38.26 -13.67
N ASP A 279 -10.83 -37.96 -12.71
CA ASP A 279 -10.94 -38.46 -11.34
C ASP A 279 -12.24 -37.98 -10.65
N ALA A 280 -12.80 -38.83 -9.78
CA ALA A 280 -14.07 -38.57 -9.12
C ALA A 280 -14.01 -37.37 -8.15
N THR A 281 -12.87 -37.14 -7.48
CA THR A 281 -12.70 -36.00 -6.58
C THR A 281 -12.63 -34.69 -7.38
N GLU A 282 -11.92 -34.67 -8.51
CA GLU A 282 -11.93 -33.50 -9.41
C GLU A 282 -13.33 -33.25 -9.99
N ALA A 283 -14.04 -34.30 -10.41
CA ALA A 283 -15.41 -34.16 -10.89
C ALA A 283 -16.36 -33.58 -9.83
N ALA A 284 -16.29 -34.09 -8.59
CA ALA A 284 -17.09 -33.58 -7.47
C ALA A 284 -16.73 -32.12 -7.14
N LEU A 285 -15.44 -31.77 -7.12
CA LEU A 285 -14.99 -30.40 -6.92
C LEU A 285 -15.59 -29.45 -7.94
N ARG A 286 -15.59 -29.82 -9.23
CA ARG A 286 -16.14 -28.97 -10.29
C ARG A 286 -17.64 -28.75 -10.13
N LEU A 287 -18.38 -29.78 -9.75
CA LEU A 287 -19.81 -29.67 -9.46
C LEU A 287 -20.07 -28.76 -8.25
N HIS A 288 -19.30 -28.92 -7.18
CA HIS A 288 -19.43 -28.12 -5.96
C HIS A 288 -19.17 -26.62 -6.20
N ILE A 289 -18.11 -26.27 -6.94
CA ILE A 289 -17.81 -24.88 -7.27
C ILE A 289 -18.92 -24.29 -8.16
N THR A 290 -19.41 -25.07 -9.13
CA THR A 290 -20.50 -24.64 -10.02
C THR A 290 -21.79 -24.38 -9.23
N ASP A 291 -22.13 -25.27 -8.28
CA ASP A 291 -23.26 -25.09 -7.38
C ASP A 291 -23.13 -23.83 -6.50
N MET A 292 -21.94 -23.59 -5.93
CA MET A 292 -21.67 -22.38 -5.15
C MET A 292 -21.88 -21.11 -5.98
N TYR A 293 -21.29 -21.04 -7.19
CA TYR A 293 -21.43 -19.89 -8.07
C TYR A 293 -22.89 -19.63 -8.47
N ASN A 294 -23.63 -20.69 -8.83
CA ASN A 294 -25.03 -20.59 -9.24
C ASN A 294 -25.99 -20.20 -8.09
N LYS A 295 -25.57 -20.36 -6.84
CA LYS A 295 -26.35 -19.96 -5.66
C LYS A 295 -26.20 -18.49 -5.30
N VAL A 296 -25.18 -17.79 -5.79
CA VAL A 296 -25.01 -16.36 -5.54
C VAL A 296 -26.14 -15.61 -6.25
N GLU A 297 -27.01 -14.95 -5.48
CA GLU A 297 -28.15 -14.22 -6.02
C GLU A 297 -27.72 -12.83 -6.52
N TRP A 298 -26.89 -12.75 -7.56
CA TRP A 298 -26.29 -11.48 -8.03
C TRP A 298 -27.32 -10.37 -8.26
N ASN A 299 -28.50 -10.72 -8.78
CA ASN A 299 -29.60 -9.76 -9.01
C ASN A 299 -30.27 -9.24 -7.72
N TRP A 300 -30.17 -9.93 -6.59
CA TRP A 300 -30.63 -9.43 -5.28
C TRP A 300 -29.91 -8.13 -4.90
N PHE A 301 -28.61 -8.09 -5.19
CA PHE A 301 -27.73 -6.96 -4.89
C PHE A 301 -27.99 -5.70 -5.73
N ARG A 302 -29.07 -5.69 -6.51
CA ARG A 302 -29.50 -4.52 -7.26
C ARG A 302 -30.31 -3.51 -6.46
N LYS A 303 -30.73 -3.87 -5.24
CA LYS A 303 -31.61 -3.09 -4.33
C LYS A 303 -32.85 -2.54 -5.05
N ASP A 304 -34.01 -3.14 -4.78
CA ASP A 304 -35.28 -2.72 -5.39
C ASP A 304 -35.24 -2.75 -6.94
N ASN A 305 -34.49 -3.70 -7.51
CA ASN A 305 -34.27 -3.87 -8.95
C ASN A 305 -33.61 -2.67 -9.65
N GLY A 306 -32.79 -1.89 -8.93
CA GLY A 306 -32.00 -0.81 -9.52
C GLY A 306 -31.05 -1.25 -10.64
N ASN A 307 -30.52 -0.27 -11.38
CA ASN A 307 -29.51 -0.48 -12.42
C ASN A 307 -28.08 -0.29 -11.89
N VAL A 308 -27.81 -0.77 -10.67
CA VAL A 308 -26.48 -0.74 -10.03
C VAL A 308 -26.38 -1.90 -9.06
N LEU A 309 -25.18 -2.46 -8.86
CA LEU A 309 -24.93 -3.41 -7.78
C LEU A 309 -24.52 -2.67 -6.51
N TYR A 310 -24.97 -3.17 -5.36
CA TYR A 310 -24.55 -2.71 -4.05
C TYR A 310 -23.51 -3.67 -3.48
N TRP A 311 -22.51 -3.08 -2.81
CA TRP A 311 -21.39 -3.82 -2.26
C TRP A 311 -21.84 -4.74 -1.11
N HIS A 312 -22.72 -4.24 -0.24
CA HIS A 312 -23.10 -4.93 0.98
C HIS A 312 -24.62 -5.10 1.12
N TRP A 313 -25.00 -6.19 1.79
CA TRP A 313 -26.34 -6.40 2.33
C TRP A 313 -26.25 -7.13 3.68
N SER A 314 -27.04 -6.71 4.66
CA SER A 314 -27.06 -7.30 6.01
C SER A 314 -28.45 -7.81 6.40
N PRO A 315 -28.56 -8.96 7.10
CA PRO A 315 -29.84 -9.41 7.65
C PRO A 315 -30.38 -8.47 8.76
N ASP A 316 -29.48 -7.78 9.47
CA ASP A 316 -29.83 -6.93 10.62
C ASP A 316 -29.98 -5.45 10.21
N HIS A 317 -29.29 -5.05 9.13
CA HIS A 317 -29.14 -3.67 8.70
C HIS A 317 -29.56 -3.41 7.25
N ASN A 318 -30.04 -4.43 6.52
CA ASN A 318 -30.45 -4.35 5.12
C ASN A 318 -29.39 -3.65 4.25
N TRP A 319 -29.72 -2.47 3.73
CA TRP A 319 -28.88 -1.69 2.81
C TRP A 319 -28.20 -0.50 3.50
N ASP A 320 -28.08 -0.48 4.83
CA ASP A 320 -27.62 0.70 5.59
C ASP A 320 -26.18 1.14 5.29
N VAL A 321 -25.30 0.24 4.84
CA VAL A 321 -23.97 0.62 4.33
C VAL A 321 -24.13 1.48 3.07
N ASN A 322 -25.15 1.19 2.26
CA ASN A 322 -25.62 1.98 1.12
C ASN A 322 -24.51 2.38 0.13
N LEU A 323 -23.63 1.43 -0.19
CA LEU A 323 -22.48 1.65 -1.07
C LEU A 323 -22.72 1.04 -2.46
N PRO A 324 -23.14 1.82 -3.47
CA PRO A 324 -23.22 1.35 -4.85
C PRO A 324 -21.81 1.12 -5.41
N VAL A 325 -21.61 0.03 -6.13
CA VAL A 325 -20.35 -0.30 -6.79
C VAL A 325 -20.31 0.42 -8.13
N ALA A 326 -19.70 1.61 -8.18
CA ALA A 326 -19.59 2.42 -9.39
C ALA A 326 -18.12 2.57 -9.82
N GLY A 327 -17.84 2.37 -11.10
CA GLY A 327 -16.49 2.35 -11.65
C GLY A 327 -15.93 3.76 -11.88
N TRP A 328 -14.62 3.92 -11.95
CA TRP A 328 -13.60 2.88 -12.03
C TRP A 328 -12.94 2.60 -10.68
N ASN A 329 -12.83 1.32 -10.29
CA ASN A 329 -12.12 0.82 -9.12
C ASN A 329 -11.79 -0.68 -9.29
N GLU A 330 -11.46 -1.40 -8.22
CA GLU A 330 -11.07 -2.82 -8.19
C GLU A 330 -12.18 -3.83 -8.55
N ALA A 331 -13.44 -3.40 -8.64
CA ALA A 331 -14.61 -4.28 -8.62
C ALA A 331 -15.22 -4.62 -9.99
N LEU A 332 -14.48 -4.45 -11.09
CA LEU A 332 -14.94 -4.82 -12.44
C LEU A 332 -15.44 -6.27 -12.51
N ILE A 333 -14.70 -7.20 -11.90
CA ILE A 333 -15.00 -8.63 -11.91
C ILE A 333 -16.37 -8.96 -11.29
N THR A 334 -16.85 -8.13 -10.36
CA THR A 334 -18.17 -8.26 -9.75
C THR A 334 -19.27 -8.15 -10.80
N TYR A 335 -19.17 -7.18 -11.71
CA TYR A 335 -20.14 -7.00 -12.78
C TYR A 335 -20.02 -8.09 -13.86
N VAL A 336 -18.80 -8.50 -14.20
CA VAL A 336 -18.57 -9.60 -15.16
C VAL A 336 -19.20 -10.88 -14.63
N LEU A 337 -18.93 -11.27 -13.38
CA LEU A 337 -19.50 -12.48 -12.80
C LEU A 337 -21.02 -12.40 -12.61
N ALA A 338 -21.56 -11.23 -12.24
CA ALA A 338 -23.00 -11.04 -12.10
C ALA A 338 -23.76 -11.13 -13.44
N ALA A 339 -23.12 -10.80 -14.55
CA ALA A 339 -23.75 -10.77 -15.87
C ALA A 339 -23.87 -12.15 -16.54
N ALA A 340 -23.20 -13.16 -16.03
CA ALA A 340 -23.23 -14.49 -16.63
C ALA A 340 -24.64 -15.08 -16.70
N PRO A 341 -24.94 -15.94 -17.69
CA PRO A 341 -26.25 -16.59 -17.81
C PRO A 341 -26.57 -17.47 -16.60
N GLY A 342 -27.79 -17.33 -16.05
CA GLY A 342 -28.24 -18.10 -14.90
C GLY A 342 -29.50 -17.49 -14.27
N ALA A 343 -30.02 -18.14 -13.22
CA ALA A 343 -31.25 -17.72 -12.54
C ALA A 343 -31.14 -16.30 -11.94
N TYR A 344 -29.94 -15.91 -11.51
CA TYR A 344 -29.69 -14.65 -10.81
C TYR A 344 -28.91 -13.62 -11.63
N THR A 345 -28.92 -13.74 -12.95
CA THR A 345 -28.19 -12.85 -13.86
C THR A 345 -28.67 -11.39 -13.80
N ILE A 346 -27.76 -10.42 -13.95
CA ILE A 346 -28.11 -8.99 -14.09
C ILE A 346 -28.35 -8.60 -15.55
N PRO A 347 -29.26 -7.66 -15.87
CA PRO A 347 -29.35 -7.09 -17.21
C PRO A 347 -28.13 -6.20 -17.52
N LYS A 348 -27.83 -6.00 -18.81
CA LYS A 348 -26.72 -5.15 -19.26
C LYS A 348 -26.84 -3.71 -18.73
N SER A 349 -28.06 -3.18 -18.56
CA SER A 349 -28.30 -1.85 -18.00
C SER A 349 -27.66 -1.63 -16.63
N VAL A 350 -27.53 -2.67 -15.81
CA VAL A 350 -26.87 -2.59 -14.49
C VAL A 350 -25.38 -2.26 -14.65
N TYR A 351 -24.72 -2.82 -15.67
CA TYR A 351 -23.34 -2.47 -16.01
C TYR A 351 -23.24 -1.07 -16.61
N ASP A 352 -24.09 -0.77 -17.61
CA ASP A 352 -23.98 0.49 -18.36
C ASP A 352 -24.30 1.72 -17.50
N GLU A 353 -25.34 1.64 -16.66
CA GLU A 353 -25.82 2.76 -15.84
C GLU A 353 -25.17 2.77 -14.44
N GLY A 354 -24.87 1.60 -13.87
CA GLY A 354 -24.30 1.47 -12.53
C GLY A 354 -22.78 1.55 -12.54
N TRP A 355 -22.12 0.55 -13.13
CA TRP A 355 -20.66 0.51 -13.21
C TRP A 355 -20.10 1.63 -14.06
N ALA A 356 -20.53 1.70 -15.31
CA ALA A 356 -19.99 2.65 -16.28
C ALA A 356 -20.59 4.05 -16.16
N ARG A 357 -21.59 4.23 -15.28
CA ARG A 357 -22.25 5.51 -14.99
C ARG A 357 -22.72 6.23 -16.27
N SER A 358 -23.33 5.47 -17.18
CA SER A 358 -23.78 5.94 -18.50
C SER A 358 -22.67 6.64 -19.31
N GLY A 359 -21.44 6.14 -19.19
CA GLY A 359 -20.25 6.67 -19.85
C GLY A 359 -19.39 7.61 -19.00
N ALA A 360 -19.88 8.06 -17.83
CA ALA A 360 -19.12 8.93 -16.92
C ALA A 360 -17.92 8.23 -16.24
N ILE A 361 -17.75 6.92 -16.43
CA ILE A 361 -16.54 6.18 -16.04
C ILE A 361 -15.28 6.64 -16.79
N ARG A 362 -15.43 7.20 -18.00
CA ARG A 362 -14.29 7.65 -18.81
C ARG A 362 -13.66 8.91 -18.22
N HIS A 363 -12.35 8.89 -18.08
CA HIS A 363 -11.55 9.98 -17.56
C HIS A 363 -10.67 10.64 -18.64
N ASN A 364 -9.89 9.85 -19.39
CA ASN A 364 -9.02 10.28 -20.50
C ASN A 364 -8.16 11.52 -20.17
N LYS A 365 -7.45 11.49 -19.03
CA LYS A 365 -6.49 12.53 -18.63
C LYS A 365 -5.06 12.03 -18.77
N SER A 366 -4.15 12.94 -19.08
CA SER A 366 -2.72 12.63 -19.22
C SER A 366 -1.94 13.01 -17.98
N TYR A 367 -1.13 12.09 -17.47
CA TYR A 367 -0.21 12.29 -16.35
C TYR A 367 1.16 11.76 -16.74
N TYR A 368 2.23 12.54 -16.53
CA TYR A 368 3.59 12.15 -16.98
C TYR A 368 3.65 11.77 -18.47
N ASN A 369 2.86 12.44 -19.32
CA ASN A 369 2.66 12.14 -20.74
C ASN A 369 2.07 10.75 -21.03
N ILE A 370 1.33 10.18 -20.09
CA ILE A 370 0.65 8.88 -20.20
C ILE A 370 -0.86 9.14 -20.12
N ASN A 371 -1.61 8.76 -21.15
CA ASN A 371 -3.06 8.79 -21.13
C ASN A 371 -3.60 7.73 -20.17
N LEU A 372 -4.47 8.13 -19.25
CA LEU A 372 -5.19 7.26 -18.33
C LEU A 372 -6.67 7.21 -18.76
N PRO A 373 -7.14 6.10 -19.37
CA PRO A 373 -8.51 5.99 -19.88
C PRO A 373 -9.60 6.19 -18.82
N LEU A 374 -9.48 5.54 -17.66
CA LEU A 374 -10.49 5.48 -16.61
C LEU A 374 -9.90 5.83 -15.23
N GLY A 375 -10.77 6.12 -14.26
CA GLY A 375 -10.38 6.32 -12.86
C GLY A 375 -10.26 7.78 -12.45
N GLU A 376 -9.85 7.98 -11.20
CA GLU A 376 -9.56 9.30 -10.65
C GLU A 376 -8.21 9.86 -11.13
N GLU A 377 -7.88 11.07 -10.69
CA GLU A 377 -6.58 11.68 -10.99
C GLU A 377 -5.45 10.77 -10.52
N LEU A 378 -4.43 10.56 -11.36
CA LEU A 378 -3.32 9.63 -11.10
C LEU A 378 -3.72 8.15 -10.85
N GLY A 379 -5.00 7.78 -11.03
CA GLY A 379 -5.47 6.39 -11.09
C GLY A 379 -5.88 5.71 -9.79
N GLY A 380 -5.46 6.23 -8.63
CA GLY A 380 -5.74 5.65 -7.32
C GLY A 380 -4.71 4.62 -6.84
N PRO A 381 -5.03 3.80 -5.82
CA PRO A 381 -4.17 2.71 -5.36
C PRO A 381 -3.98 1.65 -6.45
N LEU A 382 -2.75 1.13 -6.60
CA LEU A 382 -2.41 0.31 -7.76
C LEU A 382 -3.14 -1.04 -7.84
N PHE A 383 -3.64 -1.57 -6.71
CA PHE A 383 -4.43 -2.80 -6.68
C PHE A 383 -5.72 -2.75 -7.51
N PHE A 384 -6.22 -1.56 -7.87
CA PHE A 384 -7.32 -1.38 -8.83
C PHE A 384 -7.01 -2.02 -10.19
N SER A 385 -5.73 -2.11 -10.55
CA SER A 385 -5.25 -2.75 -11.78
C SER A 385 -4.84 -4.21 -11.58
N HIS A 386 -5.06 -4.80 -10.40
CA HIS A 386 -4.68 -6.18 -10.08
C HIS A 386 -5.89 -7.07 -9.84
N TYR A 387 -6.76 -6.76 -8.87
CA TYR A 387 -7.68 -7.75 -8.30
C TYR A 387 -8.70 -8.32 -9.30
N SER A 388 -9.30 -7.47 -10.11
CA SER A 388 -10.20 -7.92 -11.17
C SER A 388 -9.48 -8.63 -12.32
N PHE A 389 -8.16 -8.46 -12.45
CA PHE A 389 -7.33 -8.97 -13.55
C PHE A 389 -6.43 -10.14 -13.15
N LEU A 390 -6.69 -10.76 -11.99
CA LEU A 390 -5.98 -11.97 -11.58
C LEU A 390 -6.34 -13.15 -12.51
N GLY A 391 -7.61 -13.23 -12.92
CA GLY A 391 -8.13 -14.21 -13.88
C GLY A 391 -8.66 -13.56 -15.16
N LEU A 392 -9.29 -12.38 -15.09
CA LEU A 392 -9.74 -11.67 -16.28
C LEU A 392 -8.52 -11.13 -17.04
N ASP A 393 -8.31 -11.57 -18.29
CA ASP A 393 -7.13 -11.21 -19.07
C ASP A 393 -7.29 -9.83 -19.71
N PRO A 394 -6.52 -8.79 -19.31
CA PRO A 394 -6.68 -7.45 -19.87
C PRO A 394 -6.13 -7.32 -21.29
N ARG A 395 -5.24 -8.20 -21.76
CA ARG A 395 -4.39 -7.99 -22.96
C ARG A 395 -5.18 -7.79 -24.26
N LYS A 396 -6.37 -8.37 -24.35
CA LYS A 396 -7.28 -8.25 -25.49
C LYS A 396 -8.65 -7.72 -25.09
N LEU A 397 -8.82 -7.39 -23.82
CA LEU A 397 -10.10 -7.01 -23.26
C LEU A 397 -10.40 -5.55 -23.58
N LYS A 398 -11.49 -5.32 -24.30
CA LYS A 398 -12.02 -3.99 -24.58
C LYS A 398 -13.53 -4.01 -24.51
N ASP A 399 -14.14 -2.90 -24.14
CA ASP A 399 -15.57 -2.70 -24.27
C ASP A 399 -15.88 -1.32 -24.83
N ALA A 400 -17.13 -0.87 -24.69
CA ALA A 400 -17.53 0.45 -25.10
C ALA A 400 -16.77 1.57 -24.37
N TYR A 401 -16.14 1.34 -23.21
CA TYR A 401 -15.60 2.37 -22.33
C TYR A 401 -14.09 2.48 -22.37
N ALA A 402 -13.35 1.36 -22.46
CA ALA A 402 -11.89 1.36 -22.47
C ALA A 402 -11.25 0.16 -23.17
N ASP A 403 -9.98 0.33 -23.53
CA ASP A 403 -9.02 -0.76 -23.69
C ASP A 403 -8.40 -1.04 -22.30
N TYR A 404 -8.64 -2.22 -21.76
CA TYR A 404 -8.22 -2.54 -20.39
C TYR A 404 -6.73 -2.83 -20.30
N ASN A 405 -6.06 -3.26 -21.38
CA ASN A 405 -4.60 -3.37 -21.41
C ASN A 405 -3.96 -1.99 -21.35
N GLU A 406 -4.51 -1.01 -22.09
CA GLU A 406 -4.09 0.40 -21.98
C GLU A 406 -4.29 0.90 -20.54
N GLN A 407 -5.47 0.66 -19.95
CA GLN A 407 -5.78 1.13 -18.59
C GLN A 407 -4.79 0.63 -17.54
N VAL A 408 -4.56 -0.69 -17.44
CA VAL A 408 -3.70 -1.27 -16.39
C VAL A 408 -2.22 -0.92 -16.60
N THR A 409 -1.78 -0.80 -17.86
CA THR A 409 -0.42 -0.37 -18.21
C THR A 409 -0.22 1.11 -17.90
N ALA A 410 -1.18 1.96 -18.26
CA ALA A 410 -1.12 3.39 -17.96
C ALA A 410 -1.09 3.64 -16.46
N HIS A 411 -1.97 3.00 -15.69
CA HIS A 411 -2.02 3.16 -14.24
C HIS A 411 -0.72 2.72 -13.56
N SER A 412 -0.17 1.55 -13.95
CA SER A 412 1.13 1.06 -13.42
C SER A 412 2.27 2.03 -13.73
N ARG A 413 2.33 2.55 -14.96
CA ARG A 413 3.38 3.51 -15.36
C ARG A 413 3.23 4.86 -14.67
N ILE A 414 2.01 5.34 -14.44
CA ILE A 414 1.79 6.61 -13.71
C ILE A 414 2.21 6.45 -12.25
N ASN A 415 1.87 5.34 -11.60
CA ASN A 415 2.31 5.05 -10.24
C ASN A 415 3.85 5.00 -10.14
N TYR A 416 4.50 4.29 -11.08
CA TYR A 416 5.96 4.28 -11.21
C TYR A 416 6.54 5.69 -11.40
N GLN A 417 6.05 6.47 -12.37
CA GLN A 417 6.59 7.81 -12.67
C GLN A 417 6.39 8.77 -11.50
N TYR A 418 5.28 8.66 -10.76
CA TYR A 418 5.08 9.42 -9.54
C TYR A 418 6.18 9.11 -8.52
N SER A 419 6.41 7.83 -8.21
CA SER A 419 7.45 7.42 -7.26
C SER A 419 8.84 7.87 -7.72
N VAL A 420 9.17 7.76 -9.01
CA VAL A 420 10.46 8.24 -9.56
C VAL A 420 10.59 9.76 -9.43
N SER A 421 9.52 10.51 -9.69
CA SER A 421 9.52 11.97 -9.57
C SER A 421 9.59 12.46 -8.12
N ASN A 422 9.11 11.63 -7.17
CA ASN A 422 9.16 11.84 -5.73
C ASN A 422 8.82 13.29 -5.29
N PRO A 423 7.61 13.81 -5.61
CA PRO A 423 7.27 15.21 -5.37
C PRO A 423 7.25 15.58 -3.87
N ARG A 424 7.13 14.59 -2.99
CA ARG A 424 7.16 14.75 -1.52
C ARG A 424 8.55 14.56 -0.90
N ASN A 425 9.57 14.28 -1.71
CA ASN A 425 10.96 14.07 -1.27
C ASN A 425 11.10 12.99 -0.18
N TYR A 426 10.31 11.91 -0.25
CA TYR A 426 10.45 10.77 0.65
C TYR A 426 11.77 10.04 0.40
N ASN A 427 12.36 9.49 1.47
CA ASN A 427 13.66 8.83 1.38
C ASN A 427 13.57 7.53 0.55
N GLY A 428 14.52 7.36 -0.37
CA GLY A 428 14.71 6.14 -1.16
C GLY A 428 13.87 6.00 -2.43
N TYR A 429 12.76 6.73 -2.57
CA TYR A 429 11.90 6.68 -3.77
C TYR A 429 12.74 6.91 -5.04
N SER A 430 12.64 5.99 -5.99
CA SER A 430 13.53 5.91 -7.17
C SER A 430 12.99 4.93 -8.21
N SER A 431 13.69 4.74 -9.34
CA SER A 431 13.35 3.71 -10.34
C SER A 431 13.33 2.29 -9.78
N SER A 432 14.16 2.02 -8.76
CA SER A 432 14.21 0.71 -8.09
C SER A 432 13.33 0.64 -6.83
N LEU A 433 12.71 1.75 -6.42
CA LEU A 433 11.89 1.82 -5.21
C LEU A 433 10.59 2.59 -5.49
N TRP A 434 9.57 1.84 -5.93
CA TRP A 434 8.27 2.37 -6.31
C TRP A 434 7.15 1.39 -5.94
N GLY A 435 5.91 1.88 -6.02
CA GLY A 435 4.71 1.07 -5.80
C GLY A 435 3.89 1.57 -4.61
N LEU A 436 2.84 2.32 -4.93
CA LEU A 436 1.87 2.84 -3.96
C LEU A 436 0.53 2.10 -4.10
N THR A 437 0.08 1.45 -3.03
CA THR A 437 -1.21 0.77 -2.97
C THR A 437 -1.71 0.71 -1.52
N ALA A 438 -2.96 0.27 -1.32
CA ALA A 438 -3.49 0.07 0.02
C ALA A 438 -2.71 -1.02 0.77
N SER A 439 -2.28 -0.72 2.00
CA SER A 439 -1.48 -1.63 2.83
C SER A 439 -1.41 -1.12 4.28
N ASP A 440 -0.70 -1.85 5.15
CA ASP A 440 -0.34 -1.38 6.48
C ASP A 440 0.44 -0.04 6.43
N ASN A 441 0.26 0.78 7.45
CA ASN A 441 0.83 2.13 7.58
C ASN A 441 1.40 2.35 8.99
N ASN A 442 2.57 3.00 9.07
CA ASN A 442 3.29 3.22 10.33
C ASN A 442 2.65 4.25 11.29
N TYR A 443 1.61 4.95 10.86
CA TYR A 443 0.89 5.95 11.65
C TYR A 443 -0.57 5.57 11.89
N SER A 444 -1.33 5.28 10.83
CA SER A 444 -2.77 4.99 10.92
C SER A 444 -3.10 3.51 11.10
N GLY A 445 -2.09 2.63 11.10
CA GLY A 445 -2.27 1.17 11.05
C GLY A 445 -2.48 0.65 9.63
N TYR A 446 -3.39 1.26 8.87
CA TYR A 446 -3.67 0.94 7.47
C TYR A 446 -4.02 2.21 6.68
N SER A 447 -3.69 2.28 5.39
CA SER A 447 -4.08 3.40 4.52
C SER A 447 -4.14 2.96 3.05
N ALA A 448 -5.04 3.55 2.28
CA ALA A 448 -5.13 3.36 0.84
C ALA A 448 -4.10 4.25 0.12
N HIS A 449 -2.82 3.86 0.13
CA HIS A 449 -1.77 4.67 -0.50
C HIS A 449 -1.95 4.72 -2.01
N SER A 450 -1.70 5.90 -2.57
CA SER A 450 -1.77 6.19 -4.00
C SER A 450 -0.91 7.43 -4.28
N PRO A 451 -0.66 7.80 -5.55
CA PRO A 451 -0.03 9.08 -5.88
C PRO A 451 -0.71 10.32 -5.23
N ASN A 452 -2.02 10.27 -4.99
CA ASN A 452 -2.76 11.34 -4.30
C ASN A 452 -2.71 11.23 -2.77
N ASN A 453 -2.46 10.02 -2.25
CA ASN A 453 -2.41 9.71 -0.82
C ASN A 453 -1.07 9.06 -0.43
N ASP A 454 0.03 9.74 -0.74
CA ASP A 454 1.37 9.23 -0.50
C ASP A 454 1.85 9.55 0.92
N ALA A 455 2.06 8.52 1.75
CA ALA A 455 2.58 8.66 3.11
C ALA A 455 4.07 8.28 3.25
N GLY A 456 4.79 8.10 2.14
CA GLY A 456 6.17 7.61 2.13
C GLY A 456 6.27 6.09 2.31
N VAL A 457 5.13 5.39 2.25
CA VAL A 457 5.02 3.94 2.40
C VAL A 457 5.03 3.27 1.02
N ILE A 458 5.97 2.35 0.81
CA ILE A 458 6.03 1.49 -0.37
C ILE A 458 5.53 0.11 0.02
N SER A 459 4.70 -0.48 -0.83
CA SER A 459 4.14 -1.83 -0.63
C SER A 459 4.57 -2.74 -1.78
N PRO A 460 5.37 -3.80 -1.54
CA PRO A 460 5.93 -4.63 -2.60
C PRO A 460 4.90 -5.17 -3.60
N THR A 461 3.69 -5.49 -3.14
CA THR A 461 2.63 -6.01 -4.01
C THR A 461 2.28 -5.06 -5.16
N ALA A 462 2.40 -3.74 -4.98
CA ALA A 462 2.11 -2.77 -6.02
C ALA A 462 3.01 -2.99 -7.25
N ALA A 463 4.33 -2.94 -7.05
CA ALA A 463 5.29 -3.09 -8.14
C ALA A 463 5.35 -4.54 -8.65
N VAL A 464 5.39 -5.52 -7.73
CA VAL A 464 5.54 -6.95 -8.10
C VAL A 464 4.32 -7.45 -8.87
N SER A 465 3.10 -7.11 -8.44
CA SER A 465 1.88 -7.57 -9.10
C SER A 465 1.60 -6.83 -10.42
N SER A 466 2.28 -5.72 -10.70
CA SER A 466 2.26 -5.04 -12.00
C SER A 466 3.25 -5.61 -13.03
N ILE A 467 3.95 -6.71 -12.72
CA ILE A 467 4.95 -7.30 -13.63
C ILE A 467 4.44 -7.62 -15.04
N PRO A 468 3.17 -8.04 -15.29
CA PRO A 468 2.72 -8.24 -16.67
C PRO A 468 2.56 -6.94 -17.47
N PHE A 469 2.54 -5.79 -16.81
CA PHE A 469 2.25 -4.48 -17.41
C PHE A 469 3.50 -3.60 -17.51
N THR A 470 4.43 -3.76 -16.56
CA THR A 470 5.69 -3.01 -16.47
C THR A 470 6.86 -3.95 -16.11
N PRO A 471 7.16 -4.97 -16.94
CA PRO A 471 8.06 -6.05 -16.55
C PRO A 471 9.45 -5.58 -16.18
N GLU A 472 10.03 -4.62 -16.92
CA GLU A 472 11.36 -4.10 -16.60
C GLU A 472 11.39 -3.37 -15.24
N GLN A 473 10.42 -2.46 -15.00
CA GLN A 473 10.35 -1.69 -13.75
C GLN A 473 10.00 -2.55 -12.54
N SER A 474 9.10 -3.52 -12.73
CA SER A 474 8.72 -4.48 -11.68
C SER A 474 9.87 -5.41 -11.32
N MET A 475 10.65 -5.89 -12.31
CA MET A 475 11.85 -6.68 -12.04
C MET A 475 12.95 -5.87 -11.37
N GLU A 476 13.12 -4.59 -11.73
CA GLU A 476 14.05 -3.70 -11.04
C GLU A 476 13.69 -3.54 -9.55
N ALA A 477 12.42 -3.27 -9.25
CA ALA A 477 11.91 -3.18 -7.88
C ALA A 477 12.06 -4.51 -7.12
N LEU A 478 11.71 -5.63 -7.75
CA LEU A 478 11.81 -6.97 -7.15
C LEU A 478 13.27 -7.29 -6.76
N ARG A 479 14.24 -6.99 -7.64
CA ARG A 479 15.67 -7.15 -7.32
C ARG A 479 16.09 -6.23 -6.16
N PHE A 480 15.58 -5.00 -6.10
CA PHE A 480 15.89 -4.09 -5.00
C PHE A 480 15.30 -4.57 -3.67
N PHE A 481 14.03 -4.99 -3.66
CA PHE A 481 13.37 -5.53 -2.48
C PHE A 481 14.09 -6.77 -1.94
N TYR A 482 14.52 -7.67 -2.84
CA TYR A 482 15.18 -8.92 -2.45
C TYR A 482 16.66 -8.74 -2.12
N TYR A 483 17.44 -8.13 -3.01
CA TYR A 483 18.90 -8.07 -2.83
C TYR A 483 19.35 -6.89 -1.98
N THR A 484 18.64 -5.78 -1.94
CA THR A 484 19.08 -4.59 -1.18
C THR A 484 18.42 -4.51 0.19
N LEU A 485 17.11 -4.77 0.26
CA LEU A 485 16.31 -4.68 1.50
C LEU A 485 15.95 -6.04 2.12
N GLY A 486 16.42 -7.13 1.52
CA GLY A 486 15.94 -8.49 1.80
C GLY A 486 16.06 -8.94 3.25
N ASP A 487 17.12 -8.53 3.94
CA ASP A 487 17.35 -8.83 5.36
C ASP A 487 16.30 -8.22 6.31
N ARG A 488 15.54 -7.22 5.84
CA ARG A 488 14.45 -6.59 6.61
C ARG A 488 13.06 -6.86 6.03
N LEU A 489 12.98 -7.01 4.71
CA LEU A 489 11.71 -7.03 3.96
C LEU A 489 11.28 -8.44 3.53
N PHE A 490 12.19 -9.37 3.26
CA PHE A 490 11.85 -10.72 2.82
C PHE A 490 11.92 -11.70 4.00
N GLY A 491 10.84 -12.43 4.26
CA GLY A 491 10.70 -13.30 5.42
C GLY A 491 10.01 -14.62 5.12
N GLU A 492 9.39 -15.20 6.16
CA GLU A 492 8.81 -16.56 6.12
C GLU A 492 7.77 -16.76 5.02
N TYR A 493 7.02 -15.71 4.68
CA TYR A 493 5.93 -15.76 3.70
C TYR A 493 6.16 -14.83 2.51
N GLY A 494 7.43 -14.58 2.15
CA GLY A 494 7.80 -13.71 1.04
C GLY A 494 8.09 -12.29 1.51
N PHE A 495 7.79 -11.28 0.68
CA PHE A 495 7.91 -9.89 1.11
C PHE A 495 6.84 -9.56 2.17
N LYS A 496 7.23 -8.81 3.21
CA LYS A 496 6.30 -8.22 4.16
C LYS A 496 5.49 -7.10 3.52
N ASP A 497 4.39 -6.75 4.16
CA ASP A 497 3.31 -5.95 3.58
C ASP A 497 3.76 -4.59 3.03
N ALA A 498 4.50 -3.82 3.82
CA ALA A 498 4.91 -2.48 3.47
C ALA A 498 6.14 -2.00 4.27
N PHE A 499 6.74 -0.90 3.84
CA PHE A 499 7.83 -0.24 4.55
C PHE A 499 7.93 1.25 4.20
N ASN A 500 8.61 2.02 5.04
CA ASN A 500 8.82 3.45 4.88
C ASN A 500 10.25 3.80 5.28
N LEU A 501 11.10 4.16 4.31
CA LEU A 501 12.51 4.49 4.56
C LEU A 501 12.72 5.92 5.11
N THR A 502 11.68 6.76 5.11
CA THR A 502 11.69 8.09 5.75
C THR A 502 11.58 7.96 7.27
N ASP A 503 10.85 6.96 7.74
CA ASP A 503 10.68 6.66 9.17
C ASP A 503 11.39 5.37 9.61
N LEU A 504 12.12 4.76 8.67
CA LEU A 504 12.82 3.49 8.82
C LEU A 504 11.94 2.35 9.37
N TRP A 505 10.67 2.36 9.00
CA TRP A 505 9.68 1.38 9.42
C TRP A 505 9.54 0.25 8.40
N PHE A 506 9.35 -0.97 8.87
CA PHE A 506 9.06 -2.15 8.06
C PHE A 506 7.92 -2.90 8.76
N ALA A 507 6.85 -3.19 8.03
CA ALA A 507 5.71 -3.91 8.56
C ALA A 507 6.17 -5.28 9.10
N PRO A 508 5.66 -5.75 10.25
CA PRO A 508 5.89 -7.12 10.72
C PRO A 508 4.90 -8.13 10.11
N SER A 509 4.01 -7.67 9.25
CA SER A 509 2.79 -8.33 8.79
C SER A 509 2.88 -8.80 7.34
N TYR A 510 1.91 -9.63 6.99
CA TYR A 510 1.61 -10.10 5.64
C TYR A 510 0.09 -10.16 5.51
N LEU A 511 -0.48 -9.62 4.44
CA LEU A 511 -1.91 -9.64 4.16
C LEU A 511 -2.22 -10.56 2.97
N ALA A 512 -3.29 -11.36 3.06
CA ALA A 512 -3.65 -12.27 1.97
C ALA A 512 -3.84 -11.56 0.63
N ILE A 513 -4.49 -10.40 0.68
CA ILE A 513 -4.82 -9.58 -0.49
C ILE A 513 -3.59 -8.93 -1.13
N ASP A 514 -2.47 -8.83 -0.40
CA ASP A 514 -1.21 -8.30 -0.91
C ASP A 514 -0.27 -9.43 -1.35
N GLN A 515 -0.28 -10.58 -0.67
CA GLN A 515 0.55 -11.75 -1.03
C GLN A 515 0.03 -12.48 -2.27
N GLY A 516 -1.29 -12.63 -2.40
CA GLY A 516 -1.94 -13.38 -3.47
C GLY A 516 -1.59 -12.87 -4.87
N PRO A 517 -1.81 -11.56 -5.15
CA PRO A 517 -1.54 -10.98 -6.46
C PRO A 517 -0.10 -11.13 -6.91
N GLN A 518 0.88 -11.10 -6.00
CA GLN A 518 2.29 -11.27 -6.35
C GLN A 518 2.53 -12.64 -7.00
N ILE A 519 2.00 -13.72 -6.41
CA ILE A 519 2.14 -15.08 -6.96
C ILE A 519 1.45 -15.18 -8.32
N ILE A 520 0.22 -14.68 -8.40
CA ILE A 520 -0.68 -14.85 -9.53
C ILE A 520 -0.20 -14.04 -10.74
N MET A 521 0.19 -12.78 -10.53
CA MET A 521 0.61 -11.90 -11.61
C MET A 521 2.01 -12.22 -12.11
N ILE A 522 2.92 -12.72 -11.25
CA ILE A 522 4.16 -13.34 -11.74
C ILE A 522 3.83 -14.53 -12.65
N GLU A 523 2.89 -15.39 -12.27
CA GLU A 523 2.54 -16.54 -13.09
C GLU A 523 1.87 -16.14 -14.42
N ASN A 524 0.97 -15.16 -14.40
CA ASN A 524 0.35 -14.63 -15.60
C ASN A 524 1.38 -13.98 -16.54
N TYR A 525 2.39 -13.29 -16.00
CA TYR A 525 3.51 -12.79 -16.79
C TYR A 525 4.31 -13.93 -17.43
N ARG A 526 4.64 -14.99 -16.67
CA ARG A 526 5.50 -16.09 -17.14
C ARG A 526 4.81 -17.03 -18.14
N SER A 527 3.52 -17.33 -17.96
CA SER A 527 2.82 -18.36 -18.73
C SER A 527 1.38 -17.99 -19.14
N GLY A 528 0.80 -16.95 -18.54
CA GLY A 528 -0.62 -16.62 -18.70
C GLY A 528 -1.57 -17.67 -18.11
N LEU A 529 -1.10 -18.55 -17.23
CA LEU A 529 -1.86 -19.71 -16.74
C LEU A 529 -3.24 -19.33 -16.19
N LEU A 530 -3.31 -18.39 -15.25
CA LEU A 530 -4.57 -18.10 -14.55
C LEU A 530 -5.54 -17.35 -15.46
N TRP A 531 -5.02 -16.46 -16.32
CA TRP A 531 -5.77 -15.85 -17.41
C TRP A 531 -6.39 -16.88 -18.34
N ASN A 532 -5.59 -17.81 -18.86
CA ASN A 532 -6.07 -18.84 -19.77
C ASN A 532 -7.14 -19.73 -19.13
N LEU A 533 -6.96 -20.08 -17.85
CA LEU A 533 -7.92 -20.88 -17.10
C LEU A 533 -9.24 -20.11 -16.89
N PHE A 534 -9.20 -18.93 -16.30
CA PHE A 534 -10.43 -18.18 -16.01
C PHE A 534 -11.19 -17.77 -17.28
N MET A 535 -10.48 -17.33 -18.32
CA MET A 535 -11.08 -16.96 -19.62
C MET A 535 -11.63 -18.17 -20.40
N SER A 536 -11.33 -19.41 -19.97
CA SER A 536 -11.93 -20.63 -20.53
C SER A 536 -13.30 -20.99 -19.93
N CYS A 537 -13.73 -20.30 -18.87
CA CYS A 537 -15.05 -20.51 -18.26
C CYS A 537 -16.17 -20.07 -19.23
N PRO A 538 -17.09 -20.97 -19.63
CA PRO A 538 -18.19 -20.61 -20.54
C PRO A 538 -19.07 -19.48 -20.02
N GLU A 539 -19.30 -19.43 -18.71
CA GLU A 539 -20.11 -18.39 -18.07
C GLU A 539 -19.46 -17.00 -18.13
N VAL A 540 -18.12 -16.94 -18.05
CA VAL A 540 -17.35 -15.70 -18.16
C VAL A 540 -17.40 -15.19 -19.59
N GLN A 541 -17.17 -16.05 -20.58
CA GLN A 541 -17.26 -15.70 -21.99
C GLN A 541 -18.64 -15.15 -22.35
N ALA A 542 -19.70 -15.85 -21.92
CA ALA A 542 -21.08 -15.41 -22.15
C ALA A 542 -21.39 -14.08 -21.46
N ALA A 543 -20.88 -13.86 -20.23
CA ALA A 543 -21.02 -12.59 -19.53
C ALA A 543 -20.34 -11.44 -20.28
N LEU A 544 -19.08 -11.62 -20.70
CA LEU A 544 -18.33 -10.63 -21.45
C LEU A 544 -19.03 -10.27 -22.76
N THR A 545 -19.51 -11.26 -23.51
CA THR A 545 -20.30 -11.03 -24.74
C THR A 545 -21.56 -10.23 -24.44
N LYS A 546 -22.31 -10.58 -23.38
CA LYS A 546 -23.52 -9.86 -22.98
C LYS A 546 -23.25 -8.41 -22.57
N LEU A 547 -22.13 -8.15 -21.89
CA LEU A 547 -21.72 -6.81 -21.49
C LEU A 547 -21.12 -5.99 -22.64
N GLY A 548 -20.85 -6.62 -23.79
CA GLY A 548 -20.35 -5.95 -24.99
C GLY A 548 -18.82 -5.85 -25.04
N PHE A 549 -18.12 -6.76 -24.36
CA PHE A 549 -16.67 -6.87 -24.43
C PHE A 549 -16.21 -7.65 -25.67
N SER A 550 -15.07 -7.26 -26.23
CA SER A 550 -14.19 -8.11 -27.03
C SER A 550 -13.04 -8.64 -26.17
N TYR A 551 -12.67 -9.91 -26.33
CA TYR A 551 -11.66 -10.59 -25.51
C TYR A 551 -10.91 -11.69 -26.27
#